data_AF-A0AAW0HMQ1-F1
#
_entry.id   AF-A0AAW0HMQ1-F1
#
_cell.length_a   1.000
_cell.length_b   1.000
_cell.length_c   1.000
_cell.angle_alpha   90.00
_cell.angle_beta   90.00
_cell.angle_gamma   90.00
#
_symmetry.space_group_name_H-M   'P 1'
#
loop_
_entity.id
_entity.type
_entity.pdbx_description
1 polymer ?
#
loop_
_entity_poly.entity_id
_entity_poly.type
_entity_poly.pdbx_seq_one_letter_code
_entity_poly.pdbx_strand_id
1 'polypeptide(L)'
;MQGCLWRCIGVLASLVMLGLFSRENKAARVVSNTSLNEKKKIIQQIAQEQISSEAKRHLKYFAKMQENSQVLQHANYTLLAGTSPQGKRQLTVGISSVQRTHGSYLLDTLKSLFQASSEQDLKYMLVLVLLTDTDPTWLNQTVANISGLFMPHIESGSLAVIHGLLGGSLAKSRNHTSPCGELFARQKTSSVLLMNFASNLSDYFLLLGDNVRCAPRFVSNIYWAVSAWKELPWVILDFSGMKISGKVFHTRDLPRLTSFLLLFPKDISTHLLLSEFSLLLSQNVPIRFSSSIFYHMGSYSEFEDTCFPEEQDKDLGEPDNPAATVFTDMLWLWNASPQYAYILNDDCLWVVNPLEGNYLLVVLDKPQKVIRVAVLTGSAHSKLNYLQQGQILLGYSLMDYPKHCAHYTLVGPVVRGQLDQMVFYEEDAVKEISCIKLLVTASHDFTIKILQIRVWTEVEEEET
;
A
#
# COMPACT_ATOMS: atom_id res chain seq x y z
N MET A 1 10.40 58.74 45.69
CA MET A 1 9.14 58.20 46.27
C MET A 1 7.92 58.84 45.61
N GLN A 2 7.74 58.63 44.30
CA GLN A 2 6.54 59.08 43.55
C GLN A 2 6.04 58.02 42.56
N GLY A 3 6.70 56.84 42.49
CA GLY A 3 6.33 55.72 41.61
C GLY A 3 5.47 54.63 42.25
N CYS A 4 5.29 54.62 43.58
CA CYS A 4 4.47 53.61 44.27
C CYS A 4 2.98 54.00 44.41
N LEU A 5 2.64 55.29 44.35
CA LEU A 5 1.23 55.70 44.49
C LEU A 5 0.39 55.45 43.21
N TRP A 6 1.03 55.34 42.04
CA TRP A 6 0.32 55.14 40.77
C TRP A 6 0.02 53.67 40.45
N ARG A 7 0.73 52.73 41.08
CA ARG A 7 0.45 51.28 40.92
C ARG A 7 -0.68 50.77 41.81
N CYS A 8 -0.97 51.41 42.94
CA CYS A 8 -2.09 51.01 43.81
C CYS A 8 -3.47 51.48 43.30
N ILE A 9 -3.55 52.54 42.49
CA ILE A 9 -4.82 53.02 41.91
C ILE A 9 -5.26 52.13 40.72
N GLY A 10 -4.30 51.57 39.96
CA GLY A 10 -4.60 50.66 38.86
C GLY A 10 -5.20 49.32 39.28
N VAL A 11 -4.76 48.76 40.43
CA VAL A 11 -5.21 47.43 40.89
C VAL A 11 -6.62 47.46 41.50
N LEU A 12 -7.01 48.56 42.14
CA LEU A 12 -8.37 48.74 42.68
C LEU A 12 -9.42 49.03 41.60
N ALA A 13 -9.05 49.73 40.51
CA ALA A 13 -9.94 49.93 39.36
C ALA A 13 -10.22 48.62 38.59
N SER A 14 -9.25 47.71 38.50
CA SER A 14 -9.44 46.41 37.84
C SER A 14 -10.33 45.44 38.63
N LEU A 15 -10.33 45.49 39.97
CA LEU A 15 -11.18 44.61 40.80
C LEU A 15 -12.64 45.09 40.85
N VAL A 16 -12.92 46.38 40.75
CA VAL A 16 -14.29 46.91 40.65
C VAL A 16 -14.90 46.63 39.26
N MET A 17 -14.09 46.66 38.18
CA MET A 17 -14.55 46.29 36.84
C MET A 17 -14.76 44.76 36.69
N LEU A 18 -13.97 43.92 37.35
CA LEU A 18 -14.24 42.47 37.43
C LEU A 18 -15.45 42.13 38.33
N GLY A 19 -15.70 42.94 39.37
CA GLY A 19 -16.86 42.80 40.26
C GLY A 19 -18.20 43.21 39.62
N LEU A 20 -18.20 44.22 38.75
CA LEU A 20 -19.42 44.66 38.05
C LEU A 20 -19.72 43.83 36.78
N PHE A 21 -18.72 43.22 36.14
CA PHE A 21 -18.95 42.27 35.03
C PHE A 21 -19.46 40.89 35.49
N SER A 22 -19.37 40.56 36.78
CA SER A 22 -19.83 39.27 37.32
C SER A 22 -21.25 39.33 37.92
N ARG A 23 -21.90 40.50 37.90
CA ARG A 23 -23.24 40.67 38.49
C ARG A 23 -24.20 41.46 37.61
N GLU A 24 -24.28 41.14 36.33
CA GLU A 24 -25.47 41.38 35.50
C GLU A 24 -25.35 40.65 34.16
N ASN A 25 -25.76 39.38 34.14
CA ASN A 25 -26.49 38.75 33.02
C ASN A 25 -26.70 37.25 33.28
N LYS A 26 -27.54 36.97 34.28
CA LYS A 26 -28.37 35.74 34.30
C LYS A 26 -29.68 36.04 33.56
N ALA A 27 -29.60 36.41 32.27
CA ALA A 27 -30.76 36.54 31.38
C ALA A 27 -30.35 36.68 29.90
N ALA A 28 -29.36 35.93 29.41
CA ALA A 28 -29.04 35.85 27.97
C ALA A 28 -28.23 34.59 27.66
N ARG A 29 -28.84 33.40 27.79
CA ARG A 29 -28.14 32.12 27.57
C ARG A 29 -28.74 31.22 26.48
N VAL A 30 -29.45 31.80 25.50
CA VAL A 30 -30.04 31.03 24.38
C VAL A 30 -29.68 31.58 22.98
N VAL A 31 -28.95 32.69 22.84
CA VAL A 31 -28.69 33.29 21.50
C VAL A 31 -27.20 33.39 21.09
N SER A 32 -26.23 32.97 21.92
CA SER A 32 -24.79 33.09 21.58
C SER A 32 -24.06 31.79 21.20
N ASN A 33 -24.70 30.62 21.29
CA ASN A 33 -24.05 29.35 20.92
C ASN A 33 -24.06 29.07 19.40
N THR A 34 -24.98 29.66 18.65
CA THR A 34 -25.07 29.52 17.19
C THR A 34 -23.93 30.25 16.47
N SER A 35 -23.63 31.48 16.89
CA SER A 35 -22.59 32.34 16.27
C SER A 35 -21.16 31.79 16.44
N LEU A 36 -20.84 31.18 17.59
CA LEU A 36 -19.52 30.59 17.81
C LEU A 36 -19.33 29.30 16.99
N ASN A 37 -20.39 28.49 16.85
CA ASN A 37 -20.36 27.23 16.12
C ASN A 37 -20.29 27.48 14.60
N GLU A 38 -20.98 28.51 14.11
CA GLU A 38 -20.87 28.99 12.73
C GLU A 38 -19.48 29.51 12.43
N LYS A 39 -18.88 30.33 13.32
CA LYS A 39 -17.49 30.80 13.16
C LYS A 39 -16.49 29.65 13.16
N LYS A 40 -16.66 28.64 14.02
CA LYS A 40 -15.81 27.43 14.01
C LYS A 40 -15.96 26.63 12.72
N LYS A 41 -17.18 26.46 12.21
CA LYS A 41 -17.43 25.81 10.90
C LYS A 41 -16.76 26.57 9.75
N ILE A 42 -16.87 27.89 9.73
CA ILE A 42 -16.23 28.73 8.70
C ILE A 42 -14.71 28.62 8.77
N ILE A 43 -14.11 28.67 9.96
CA ILE A 43 -12.66 28.52 10.14
C ILE A 43 -12.20 27.11 9.71
N GLN A 44 -12.93 26.07 10.07
CA GLN A 44 -12.64 24.70 9.66
C GLN A 44 -12.77 24.53 8.15
N GLN A 45 -13.77 25.15 7.53
CA GLN A 45 -13.95 25.12 6.09
C GLN A 45 -12.85 25.89 5.35
N ILE A 46 -12.44 27.06 5.84
CA ILE A 46 -11.31 27.83 5.30
C ILE A 46 -10.00 27.04 5.45
N ALA A 47 -9.77 26.39 6.60
CA ALA A 47 -8.59 25.54 6.81
C ALA A 47 -8.61 24.33 5.87
N GLN A 48 -9.76 23.66 5.70
CA GLN A 48 -9.92 22.53 4.78
C GLN A 48 -9.73 22.96 3.32
N GLU A 49 -10.26 24.11 2.93
CA GLU A 49 -10.11 24.69 1.60
C GLU A 49 -8.69 25.17 1.34
N GLN A 50 -8.00 25.75 2.33
CA GLN A 50 -6.58 26.11 2.24
C GLN A 50 -5.71 24.87 2.08
N ILE A 51 -5.87 23.84 2.92
CA ILE A 51 -5.14 22.57 2.83
C ILE A 51 -5.42 21.90 1.47
N SER A 52 -6.68 21.87 1.03
CA SER A 52 -7.06 21.34 -0.28
C SER A 52 -6.48 22.15 -1.44
N SER A 53 -6.44 23.47 -1.33
CA SER A 53 -5.90 24.37 -2.36
C SER A 53 -4.37 24.27 -2.45
N GLU A 54 -3.70 24.11 -1.31
CA GLU A 54 -2.25 23.98 -1.23
C GLU A 54 -1.80 22.60 -1.72
N ALA A 55 -2.51 21.53 -1.35
CA ALA A 55 -2.33 20.20 -1.92
C ALA A 55 -2.57 20.19 -3.44
N LYS A 56 -3.65 20.82 -3.93
CA LYS A 56 -3.91 20.96 -5.38
C LYS A 56 -2.81 21.77 -6.09
N ARG A 57 -2.29 22.81 -5.45
CA ARG A 57 -1.20 23.64 -5.98
C ARG A 57 0.10 22.84 -6.05
N HIS A 58 0.44 22.09 -5.00
CA HIS A 58 1.60 21.20 -4.98
C HIS A 58 1.48 20.10 -6.05
N LEU A 59 0.32 19.48 -6.18
CA LEU A 59 0.02 18.51 -7.25
C LEU A 59 0.18 19.12 -8.64
N LYS A 60 -0.21 20.38 -8.85
CA LYS A 60 -0.05 21.09 -10.13
C LYS A 60 1.41 21.40 -10.44
N TYR A 61 2.20 21.86 -9.47
CA TYR A 61 3.64 22.08 -9.64
C TYR A 61 4.38 20.77 -9.89
N PHE A 62 4.02 19.72 -9.15
CA PHE A 62 4.56 18.39 -9.30
C PHE A 62 4.24 17.79 -10.68
N ALA A 63 2.99 17.92 -11.16
CA ALA A 63 2.61 17.52 -12.51
C ALA A 63 3.40 18.27 -13.59
N LYS A 64 3.63 19.58 -13.41
CA LYS A 64 4.43 20.39 -14.34
C LYS A 64 5.93 20.02 -14.34
N MET A 65 6.46 19.54 -13.21
CA MET A 65 7.83 19.01 -13.12
C MET A 65 7.97 17.64 -13.80
N GLN A 66 6.89 16.86 -13.91
CA GLN A 66 6.87 15.53 -14.53
C GLN A 66 6.81 15.55 -16.06
N GLU A 67 6.25 16.60 -16.67
CA GLU A 67 6.17 16.73 -18.14
C GLU A 67 7.55 16.88 -18.81
N ASN A 68 8.63 17.15 -18.05
CA ASN A 68 9.92 17.59 -18.56
C ASN A 68 11.14 16.82 -18.02
N SER A 69 11.05 15.49 -17.85
CA SER A 69 12.26 14.69 -17.61
C SER A 69 13.14 14.63 -18.86
N GLN A 70 13.88 15.71 -19.14
CA GLN A 70 14.88 15.80 -20.21
C GLN A 70 15.94 14.69 -20.07
N VAL A 71 16.15 14.16 -18.86
CA VAL A 71 17.08 13.07 -18.57
C VAL A 71 16.65 11.77 -19.26
N LEU A 72 15.34 11.46 -19.27
CA LEU A 72 14.84 10.22 -19.90
C LEU A 72 14.75 10.31 -21.41
N GLN A 73 14.73 11.51 -21.99
CA GLN A 73 14.85 11.69 -23.45
C GLN A 73 16.19 11.19 -24.00
N HIS A 74 17.22 11.10 -23.14
CA HIS A 74 18.54 10.57 -23.48
C HIS A 74 18.73 9.11 -23.10
N ALA A 75 17.68 8.40 -22.66
CA ALA A 75 17.75 6.97 -22.41
C ALA A 75 17.86 6.22 -23.74
N ASN A 76 18.88 5.38 -23.87
CA ASN A 76 19.08 4.53 -25.05
C ASN A 76 18.64 3.12 -24.73
N TYR A 77 17.80 2.55 -25.58
CA TYR A 77 17.30 1.19 -25.47
C TYR A 77 17.62 0.38 -26.71
N THR A 78 18.10 -0.85 -26.50
CA THR A 78 18.33 -1.84 -27.55
C THR A 78 17.54 -3.10 -27.21
N LEU A 79 16.68 -3.55 -28.13
CA LEU A 79 16.01 -4.84 -28.00
C LEU A 79 17.02 -5.95 -28.33
N LEU A 80 17.31 -6.81 -27.35
CA LEU A 80 18.29 -7.89 -27.49
C LEU A 80 17.64 -9.24 -27.82
N ALA A 81 16.42 -9.48 -27.30
CA ALA A 81 15.64 -10.66 -27.64
C ALA A 81 14.13 -10.39 -27.52
N GLY A 82 13.35 -11.13 -28.32
CA GLY A 82 11.90 -10.96 -28.41
C GLY A 82 11.49 -9.98 -29.49
N THR A 83 10.19 -9.84 -29.67
CA THR A 83 9.61 -8.83 -30.57
C THR A 83 9.27 -7.58 -29.78
N SER A 84 9.24 -6.43 -30.47
CA SER A 84 8.66 -5.22 -29.89
C SER A 84 7.24 -5.53 -29.39
N PRO A 85 6.90 -5.23 -28.12
CA PRO A 85 5.61 -5.60 -27.58
C PRO A 85 4.48 -4.99 -28.41
N GLN A 86 3.68 -5.82 -29.07
CA GLN A 86 2.52 -5.37 -29.84
C GLN A 86 1.25 -5.53 -29.01
N GLY A 87 0.54 -4.42 -28.83
CA GLY A 87 -0.71 -4.37 -28.07
C GLY A 87 -0.51 -4.22 -26.57
N LYS A 88 -1.47 -3.56 -25.92
CA LYS A 88 -1.46 -3.34 -24.47
C LYS A 88 -1.82 -4.63 -23.75
N ARG A 89 -0.90 -5.18 -22.96
CA ARG A 89 -1.14 -6.33 -22.08
C ARG A 89 -1.85 -5.89 -20.81
N GLN A 90 -2.27 -6.82 -19.97
CA GLN A 90 -2.84 -6.45 -18.67
C GLN A 90 -1.74 -6.16 -17.64
N LEU A 91 -0.69 -6.98 -17.62
CA LEU A 91 0.40 -6.89 -16.66
C LEU A 91 1.76 -6.92 -17.37
N THR A 92 2.65 -5.99 -17.04
CA THR A 92 4.08 -6.12 -17.34
C THR A 92 4.83 -6.46 -16.06
N VAL A 93 5.55 -7.58 -16.05
CA VAL A 93 6.48 -7.95 -14.97
C VAL A 93 7.86 -7.47 -15.37
N GLY A 94 8.32 -6.39 -14.75
CA GLY A 94 9.63 -5.83 -14.98
C GLY A 94 10.68 -6.44 -14.04
N ILE A 95 11.77 -6.93 -14.62
CA ILE A 95 12.95 -7.42 -13.90
C ILE A 95 14.17 -6.66 -14.40
N SER A 96 14.99 -6.12 -13.50
CA SER A 96 16.30 -5.54 -13.86
C SER A 96 17.44 -6.41 -13.36
N SER A 97 18.46 -6.62 -14.19
CA SER A 97 19.65 -7.40 -13.84
C SER A 97 20.95 -6.74 -14.30
N VAL A 98 22.00 -6.97 -13.52
CA VAL A 98 23.37 -6.46 -13.74
C VAL A 98 24.38 -7.59 -13.52
N GLN A 99 25.58 -7.44 -14.10
CA GLN A 99 26.66 -8.37 -13.83
C GLN A 99 27.07 -8.28 -12.36
N ARG A 100 27.22 -9.44 -11.71
CA ARG A 100 27.68 -9.57 -10.33
C ARG A 100 28.77 -10.61 -10.23
N THR A 101 29.65 -10.43 -9.25
CA THR A 101 30.81 -11.30 -9.02
C THR A 101 30.42 -12.70 -8.54
N HIS A 102 29.33 -12.82 -7.79
CA HIS A 102 28.90 -14.06 -7.14
C HIS A 102 27.86 -14.87 -7.95
N GLY A 103 27.68 -14.54 -9.23
CA GLY A 103 26.67 -15.17 -10.10
C GLY A 103 25.39 -14.35 -10.22
N SER A 104 24.38 -14.91 -10.90
CA SER A 104 23.09 -14.26 -11.17
C SER A 104 21.94 -15.21 -10.87
N TYR A 105 20.94 -14.75 -10.12
CA TYR A 105 19.69 -15.49 -9.88
C TYR A 105 18.65 -15.27 -11.00
N LEU A 106 18.98 -14.52 -12.06
CA LEU A 106 18.03 -14.12 -13.10
C LEU A 106 17.35 -15.32 -13.77
N LEU A 107 18.12 -16.33 -14.15
CA LEU A 107 17.57 -17.52 -14.82
C LEU A 107 16.67 -18.33 -13.89
N ASP A 108 17.01 -18.42 -12.61
CA ASP A 108 16.19 -19.10 -11.60
C ASP A 108 14.89 -18.33 -11.33
N THR A 109 14.96 -17.01 -11.25
CA THR A 109 13.79 -16.12 -11.14
C THR A 109 12.86 -16.29 -12.33
N LEU A 110 13.38 -16.25 -13.57
CA LEU A 110 12.58 -16.47 -14.78
C LEU A 110 11.95 -17.86 -14.79
N LYS A 111 12.73 -18.90 -14.43
CA LYS A 111 12.22 -20.27 -14.33
C LYS A 111 11.08 -20.37 -13.32
N SER A 112 11.25 -19.80 -12.12
CA SER A 112 10.20 -19.77 -11.09
C SER A 112 8.96 -19.02 -11.57
N LEU A 113 9.12 -17.88 -12.23
CA LEU A 113 8.03 -17.06 -12.74
C LEU A 113 7.21 -17.82 -13.80
N PHE A 114 7.85 -18.39 -14.82
CA PHE A 114 7.14 -19.10 -15.87
C PHE A 114 6.51 -20.41 -15.38
N GLN A 115 7.16 -21.13 -14.46
CA GLN A 115 6.58 -22.33 -13.84
C GLN A 115 5.38 -22.00 -12.94
N ALA A 116 5.35 -20.83 -12.32
CA ALA A 116 4.24 -20.37 -11.50
C ALA A 116 3.06 -19.79 -12.31
N SER A 117 3.24 -19.62 -13.62
CA SER A 117 2.26 -19.02 -14.54
C SER A 117 1.51 -20.09 -15.34
N SER A 118 0.19 -19.91 -15.51
CA SER A 118 -0.61 -20.73 -16.42
C SER A 118 -0.53 -20.21 -17.86
N GLU A 119 -0.90 -21.03 -18.84
CA GLU A 119 -1.00 -20.61 -20.25
C GLU A 119 -1.91 -19.40 -20.45
N GLN A 120 -2.96 -19.27 -19.62
CA GLN A 120 -3.85 -18.13 -19.66
C GLN A 120 -3.18 -16.87 -19.13
N ASP A 121 -2.39 -16.98 -18.05
CA ASP A 121 -1.62 -15.86 -17.50
C ASP A 121 -0.64 -15.30 -18.55
N LEU A 122 0.03 -16.19 -19.31
CA LEU A 122 0.99 -15.80 -20.35
C LEU A 122 0.37 -15.01 -21.51
N LYS A 123 -0.95 -15.09 -21.72
CA LYS A 123 -1.65 -14.28 -22.73
C LYS A 123 -1.86 -12.83 -22.29
N TYR A 124 -1.92 -12.58 -20.99
CA TYR A 124 -2.19 -11.24 -20.44
C TYR A 124 -0.97 -10.59 -19.79
N MET A 125 0.14 -11.33 -19.69
CA MET A 125 1.37 -10.89 -19.09
C MET A 125 2.49 -10.71 -20.13
N LEU A 126 3.34 -9.70 -19.93
CA LEU A 126 4.64 -9.57 -20.56
C LEU A 126 5.72 -9.56 -19.47
N VAL A 127 6.71 -10.43 -19.58
CA VAL A 127 7.94 -10.36 -18.79
C VAL A 127 8.96 -9.51 -19.54
N LEU A 128 9.38 -8.41 -18.93
CA LEU A 128 10.35 -7.47 -19.50
C LEU A 128 11.63 -7.52 -18.65
N VAL A 129 12.70 -8.03 -19.24
CA VAL A 129 14.02 -8.07 -18.60
C VAL A 129 14.87 -6.92 -19.11
N LEU A 130 15.30 -6.03 -18.21
CA LEU A 130 16.26 -4.98 -18.47
C LEU A 130 17.65 -5.41 -18.00
N LEU A 131 18.60 -5.45 -18.93
CA LEU A 131 20.03 -5.54 -18.65
C LEU A 131 20.62 -4.12 -18.67
N THR A 132 21.37 -3.74 -17.65
CA THR A 132 21.98 -2.39 -17.57
C THR A 132 23.51 -2.40 -17.52
N ASP A 133 24.14 -3.57 -17.70
CA ASP A 133 25.60 -3.67 -17.76
C ASP A 133 26.16 -3.23 -19.12
N THR A 134 27.39 -2.74 -19.14
CA THR A 134 28.08 -2.29 -20.36
C THR A 134 28.99 -3.34 -20.98
N ASP A 135 29.30 -4.45 -20.29
CA ASP A 135 30.14 -5.52 -20.82
C ASP A 135 29.41 -6.30 -21.93
N PRO A 136 29.84 -6.18 -23.20
CA PRO A 136 29.18 -6.86 -24.32
C PRO A 136 29.31 -8.38 -24.24
N THR A 137 30.36 -8.90 -23.61
CA THR A 137 30.56 -10.35 -23.49
C THR A 137 29.53 -10.94 -22.53
N TRP A 138 29.34 -10.32 -21.38
CA TRP A 138 28.31 -10.70 -20.42
C TRP A 138 26.90 -10.53 -20.98
N LEU A 139 26.62 -9.42 -21.67
CA LEU A 139 25.31 -9.19 -22.32
C LEU A 139 24.99 -10.30 -23.31
N ASN A 140 25.90 -10.62 -24.23
CA ASN A 140 25.69 -11.65 -25.24
C ASN A 140 25.52 -13.04 -24.61
N GLN A 141 26.33 -13.38 -23.60
CA GLN A 141 26.20 -14.64 -22.87
C GLN A 141 24.86 -14.74 -22.13
N THR A 142 24.44 -13.68 -21.46
CA THR A 142 23.17 -13.63 -20.73
C THR A 142 21.99 -13.78 -21.68
N VAL A 143 21.99 -13.08 -22.82
CA VAL A 143 20.96 -13.21 -23.85
C VAL A 143 20.94 -14.61 -24.46
N ALA A 144 22.11 -15.20 -24.73
CA ALA A 144 22.20 -16.57 -25.24
C ALA A 144 21.62 -17.59 -24.24
N ASN A 145 21.92 -17.44 -22.95
CA ASN A 145 21.39 -18.30 -21.89
C ASN A 145 19.87 -18.15 -21.73
N ILE A 146 19.36 -16.92 -21.74
CA ILE A 146 17.91 -16.67 -21.70
C ILE A 146 17.24 -17.28 -22.93
N SER A 147 17.80 -17.06 -24.12
CA SER A 147 17.26 -17.60 -25.37
C SER A 147 17.22 -19.12 -25.32
N GLY A 148 18.33 -19.76 -24.95
CA GLY A 148 18.42 -21.22 -24.87
C GLY A 148 17.40 -21.88 -23.94
N LEU A 149 16.99 -21.20 -22.85
CA LEU A 149 16.03 -21.74 -21.88
C LEU A 149 14.58 -21.30 -22.11
N PHE A 150 14.37 -20.13 -22.71
CA PHE A 150 13.05 -19.48 -22.77
C PHE A 150 12.62 -19.11 -24.19
N MET A 151 13.21 -19.72 -25.24
CA MET A 151 12.81 -19.54 -26.65
C MET A 151 11.29 -19.53 -26.86
N PRO A 152 10.50 -20.48 -26.32
CA PRO A 152 9.04 -20.47 -26.54
C PRO A 152 8.34 -19.22 -25.99
N HIS A 153 8.85 -18.64 -24.90
CA HIS A 153 8.30 -17.41 -24.32
C HIS A 153 8.69 -16.16 -25.12
N ILE A 154 9.88 -16.18 -25.72
CA ILE A 154 10.37 -15.15 -26.62
C ILE A 154 9.55 -15.14 -27.92
N GLU A 155 9.36 -16.31 -28.54
CA GLU A 155 8.61 -16.46 -29.78
C GLU A 155 7.13 -16.13 -29.62
N SER A 156 6.54 -16.47 -28.48
CA SER A 156 5.15 -16.12 -28.15
C SER A 156 4.94 -14.65 -27.74
N GLY A 157 6.02 -13.87 -27.62
CA GLY A 157 5.96 -12.47 -27.20
C GLY A 157 5.53 -12.29 -25.73
N SER A 158 5.76 -13.29 -24.88
CA SER A 158 5.56 -13.23 -23.44
C SER A 158 6.84 -12.88 -22.66
N LEU A 159 8.01 -12.93 -23.31
CA LEU A 159 9.30 -12.48 -22.79
C LEU A 159 9.99 -11.55 -23.78
N ALA A 160 10.48 -10.41 -23.28
CA ALA A 160 11.35 -9.50 -24.01
C ALA A 160 12.58 -9.14 -23.18
N VAL A 161 13.74 -9.09 -23.82
CA VAL A 161 15.01 -8.70 -23.19
C VAL A 161 15.51 -7.43 -23.86
N ILE A 162 15.70 -6.39 -23.06
CA ILE A 162 16.21 -5.10 -23.50
C ILE A 162 17.50 -4.78 -22.76
N HIS A 163 18.38 -4.05 -23.43
CA HIS A 163 19.49 -3.36 -22.79
C HIS A 163 19.17 -1.87 -22.76
N GLY A 164 19.40 -1.23 -21.62
CA GLY A 164 19.09 0.17 -21.43
C GLY A 164 20.17 0.90 -20.66
N LEU A 165 20.54 2.08 -21.14
CA LEU A 165 21.50 2.97 -20.49
C LEU A 165 20.92 4.38 -20.40
N LEU A 166 21.13 5.03 -19.26
CA LEU A 166 20.78 6.43 -19.09
C LEU A 166 21.90 7.29 -19.68
N GLY A 167 21.64 7.98 -20.79
CA GLY A 167 22.61 8.86 -21.44
C GLY A 167 22.91 10.11 -20.62
N GLY A 168 24.14 10.64 -20.78
CA GLY A 168 24.57 11.91 -20.20
C GLY A 168 25.54 11.77 -19.02
N SER A 169 26.57 12.62 -19.01
CA SER A 169 27.59 12.73 -17.95
C SER A 169 27.05 13.34 -16.64
N LEU A 170 25.94 12.81 -16.12
CA LEU A 170 25.54 13.00 -14.72
C LEU A 170 26.12 11.87 -13.84
N ALA A 171 26.99 11.04 -14.42
CA ALA A 171 27.67 9.90 -13.81
C ALA A 171 28.90 10.27 -12.95
N LYS A 172 29.21 11.57 -12.81
CA LYS A 172 30.27 12.04 -11.89
C LYS A 172 29.70 13.06 -10.91
N SER A 173 28.82 12.62 -10.01
CA SER A 173 28.61 13.35 -8.76
C SER A 173 29.44 12.68 -7.68
N ARG A 174 30.37 13.48 -7.12
CA ARG A 174 31.32 13.15 -6.08
C ARG A 174 30.63 12.73 -4.78
N ASN A 175 31.29 11.79 -4.09
CA ASN A 175 31.11 11.34 -2.71
C ASN A 175 29.74 10.69 -2.42
N HIS A 176 29.69 9.36 -2.55
CA HIS A 176 28.66 8.57 -1.87
C HIS A 176 28.78 8.84 -0.37
N THR A 177 27.74 9.44 0.21
CA THR A 177 27.67 9.79 1.63
C THR A 177 27.52 8.56 2.52
N SER A 178 27.03 7.45 1.96
CA SER A 178 26.86 6.17 2.64
C SER A 178 27.52 5.03 1.85
N PRO A 179 27.95 3.94 2.53
CA PRO A 179 28.44 2.74 1.86
C PRO A 179 27.45 2.19 0.81
N CYS A 180 26.16 2.30 1.07
CA CYS A 180 25.09 1.79 0.20
C CYS A 180 24.75 2.70 -0.99
N GLY A 181 25.32 3.92 -1.04
CA GLY A 181 24.94 4.93 -2.03
C GLY A 181 25.11 4.48 -3.48
N GLU A 182 26.11 3.65 -3.78
CA GLU A 182 26.33 3.10 -5.13
C GLU A 182 25.26 2.07 -5.51
N LEU A 183 24.91 1.17 -4.58
CA LEU A 183 23.86 0.17 -4.80
C LEU A 183 22.49 0.83 -5.00
N PHE A 184 22.18 1.84 -4.18
CA PHE A 184 20.96 2.65 -4.33
C PHE A 184 20.92 3.36 -5.68
N ALA A 185 22.04 3.94 -6.11
CA ALA A 185 22.13 4.62 -7.40
C ALA A 185 21.88 3.66 -8.59
N ARG A 186 22.51 2.48 -8.56
CA ARG A 186 22.37 1.45 -9.61
C ARG A 186 20.94 0.92 -9.68
N GLN A 187 20.36 0.57 -8.54
CA GLN A 187 18.98 0.08 -8.46
C GLN A 187 17.97 1.15 -8.92
N LYS A 188 18.14 2.39 -8.49
CA LYS A 188 17.27 3.50 -8.90
C LYS A 188 17.32 3.72 -10.40
N THR A 189 18.54 3.75 -10.97
CA THR A 189 18.75 3.91 -12.41
C THR A 189 18.05 2.78 -13.18
N SER A 190 18.22 1.54 -12.73
CA SER A 190 17.62 0.36 -13.35
C SER A 190 16.09 0.40 -13.27
N SER A 191 15.54 0.73 -12.10
CA SER A 191 14.08 0.86 -11.89
C SER A 191 13.49 1.94 -12.80
N VAL A 192 14.14 3.10 -12.87
CA VAL A 192 13.72 4.22 -13.71
C VAL A 192 13.74 3.84 -15.20
N LEU A 193 14.82 3.24 -15.69
CA LEU A 193 14.93 2.83 -17.09
C LEU A 193 13.88 1.79 -17.46
N LEU A 194 13.65 0.81 -16.57
CA LEU A 194 12.70 -0.27 -16.76
C LEU A 194 11.25 0.26 -16.80
N MET A 195 10.87 1.08 -15.81
CA MET A 195 9.54 1.69 -15.74
C MET A 195 9.30 2.67 -16.90
N ASN A 196 10.31 3.41 -17.34
CA ASN A 196 10.20 4.34 -18.47
C ASN A 196 9.88 3.58 -19.76
N PHE A 197 10.59 2.47 -20.03
CA PHE A 197 10.31 1.61 -21.19
C PHE A 197 8.92 0.97 -21.09
N ALA A 198 8.50 0.57 -19.88
CA ALA A 198 7.23 -0.11 -19.65
C ALA A 198 5.98 0.79 -19.67
N SER A 199 6.15 2.12 -19.71
CA SER A 199 5.10 3.13 -19.52
C SER A 199 3.86 3.04 -20.42
N ASN A 200 3.92 2.27 -21.51
CA ASN A 200 2.79 2.05 -22.42
C ASN A 200 2.61 0.59 -22.85
N LEU A 201 3.14 -0.38 -22.08
CA LEU A 201 3.09 -1.79 -22.46
C LEU A 201 1.88 -2.55 -21.88
N SER A 202 1.32 -2.04 -20.79
CA SER A 202 0.26 -2.73 -20.05
C SER A 202 -0.63 -1.80 -19.23
N ASP A 203 -1.69 -2.35 -18.62
CA ASP A 203 -2.51 -1.61 -17.64
C ASP A 203 -1.82 -1.47 -16.28
N TYR A 204 -1.14 -2.53 -15.83
CA TYR A 204 -0.44 -2.61 -14.55
C TYR A 204 1.01 -3.04 -14.73
N PHE A 205 1.88 -2.57 -13.83
CA PHE A 205 3.29 -2.92 -13.82
C PHE A 205 3.66 -3.53 -12.48
N LEU A 206 4.30 -4.71 -12.50
CA LEU A 206 4.88 -5.37 -11.34
C LEU A 206 6.40 -5.19 -11.39
N LEU A 207 6.98 -4.62 -10.33
CA LEU A 207 8.42 -4.51 -10.16
C LEU A 207 8.97 -5.72 -9.39
N LEU A 208 9.89 -6.47 -9.99
CA LEU A 208 10.62 -7.57 -9.36
C LEU A 208 12.13 -7.39 -9.47
N GLY A 209 12.86 -7.85 -8.46
CA GLY A 209 14.29 -8.11 -8.54
C GLY A 209 14.61 -9.37 -9.34
N ASP A 210 15.89 -9.56 -9.66
CA ASP A 210 16.37 -10.73 -10.38
C ASP A 210 16.69 -11.93 -9.48
N ASN A 211 16.28 -11.89 -8.22
CA ASN A 211 16.51 -12.89 -7.18
C ASN A 211 15.24 -13.25 -6.41
N VAL A 212 14.13 -13.42 -7.14
CA VAL A 212 12.79 -13.58 -6.58
C VAL A 212 12.15 -14.88 -7.02
N ARG A 213 11.66 -15.67 -6.06
CA ARG A 213 10.82 -16.84 -6.27
C ARG A 213 9.35 -16.42 -6.28
N CYS A 214 8.61 -16.87 -7.28
CA CYS A 214 7.18 -16.60 -7.44
C CYS A 214 6.33 -17.75 -6.88
N ALA A 215 5.32 -17.42 -6.09
CA ALA A 215 4.30 -18.38 -5.66
C ALA A 215 3.41 -18.81 -6.85
N PRO A 216 2.87 -20.04 -6.85
CA PRO A 216 1.94 -20.48 -7.89
C PRO A 216 0.75 -19.53 -8.05
N ARG A 217 0.33 -19.27 -9.30
CA ARG A 217 -0.83 -18.42 -9.64
C ARG A 217 -0.70 -16.95 -9.19
N PHE A 218 0.52 -16.44 -9.01
CA PHE A 218 0.74 -15.05 -8.60
C PHE A 218 0.06 -14.03 -9.54
N VAL A 219 0.05 -14.27 -10.86
CA VAL A 219 -0.61 -13.38 -11.85
C VAL A 219 -2.10 -13.29 -11.59
N SER A 220 -2.76 -14.43 -11.41
CA SER A 220 -4.18 -14.48 -11.06
C SER A 220 -4.46 -13.79 -9.72
N ASN A 221 -3.61 -13.97 -8.71
CA ASN A 221 -3.77 -13.30 -7.41
C ASN A 221 -3.70 -11.77 -7.55
N ILE A 222 -2.73 -11.26 -8.32
CA ILE A 222 -2.61 -9.84 -8.63
C ILE A 222 -3.86 -9.35 -9.38
N TYR A 223 -4.30 -10.07 -10.41
CA TYR A 223 -5.48 -9.72 -11.19
C TYR A 223 -6.73 -9.53 -10.33
N TRP A 224 -6.99 -10.48 -9.41
CA TRP A 224 -8.16 -10.39 -8.53
C TRP A 224 -8.03 -9.25 -7.52
N ALA A 225 -6.83 -9.00 -7.00
CA ALA A 225 -6.59 -7.86 -6.12
C ALA A 225 -6.82 -6.53 -6.86
N VAL A 226 -6.17 -6.28 -8.01
CA VAL A 226 -6.36 -5.02 -8.74
C VAL A 226 -7.81 -4.82 -9.19
N SER A 227 -8.53 -5.91 -9.50
CA SER A 227 -9.95 -5.86 -9.85
C SER A 227 -10.81 -5.44 -8.65
N ALA A 228 -10.53 -5.96 -7.45
CA ALA A 228 -11.25 -5.59 -6.23
C ALA A 228 -10.95 -4.15 -5.78
N TRP A 229 -9.72 -3.67 -6.06
CA TRP A 229 -9.29 -2.31 -5.79
C TRP A 229 -9.63 -1.31 -6.91
N LYS A 230 -10.35 -1.72 -7.96
CA LYS A 230 -10.59 -0.90 -9.16
C LYS A 230 -11.28 0.43 -8.87
N GLU A 231 -12.27 0.42 -7.97
CA GLU A 231 -13.07 1.60 -7.59
C GLU A 231 -12.53 2.30 -6.33
N LEU A 232 -11.41 1.81 -5.78
CA LEU A 232 -10.78 2.34 -4.57
C LEU A 232 -9.49 3.11 -4.95
N PRO A 233 -9.16 4.20 -4.23
CA PRO A 233 -7.90 4.89 -4.47
C PRO A 233 -6.73 4.04 -3.97
N TRP A 234 -5.76 3.79 -4.85
CA TRP A 234 -4.48 3.17 -4.51
C TRP A 234 -3.39 3.60 -5.48
N VAL A 235 -2.15 3.58 -5.01
CA VAL A 235 -0.94 3.97 -5.71
C VAL A 235 -0.02 2.77 -5.88
N ILE A 236 0.25 2.05 -4.77
CA ILE A 236 1.09 0.85 -4.73
C ILE A 236 0.37 -0.24 -3.94
N LEU A 237 0.24 -1.41 -4.56
CA LEU A 237 -0.14 -2.66 -3.89
C LEU A 237 1.11 -3.50 -3.64
N ASP A 238 1.34 -3.89 -2.39
CA ASP A 238 2.55 -4.58 -1.95
C ASP A 238 2.29 -6.06 -1.64
N PHE A 239 2.84 -6.94 -2.47
CA PHE A 239 2.62 -8.39 -2.44
C PHE A 239 3.77 -9.18 -1.80
N SER A 240 4.68 -8.50 -1.10
CA SER A 240 5.77 -9.13 -0.37
C SER A 240 6.25 -8.29 0.82
N GLY A 241 6.95 -8.92 1.76
CA GLY A 241 7.74 -8.22 2.78
C GLY A 241 8.99 -7.49 2.25
N MET A 242 9.31 -7.63 0.95
CA MET A 242 10.51 -7.02 0.37
C MET A 242 10.35 -5.51 0.14
N LYS A 243 11.46 -4.79 0.28
CA LYS A 243 11.48 -3.32 0.16
C LYS A 243 11.13 -2.83 -1.24
N ILE A 244 11.35 -3.59 -2.31
CA ILE A 244 11.15 -3.10 -3.70
C ILE A 244 10.43 -4.10 -4.57
N SER A 245 10.89 -5.35 -4.57
CA SER A 245 10.23 -6.45 -5.27
C SER A 245 8.79 -6.64 -4.77
N GLY A 246 7.90 -7.09 -5.64
CA GLY A 246 6.51 -7.41 -5.27
C GLY A 246 5.56 -6.22 -5.28
N LYS A 247 6.00 -5.06 -5.78
CA LYS A 247 5.17 -3.84 -5.83
C LYS A 247 4.48 -3.71 -7.18
N VAL A 248 3.16 -3.55 -7.15
CA VAL A 248 2.30 -3.35 -8.32
C VAL A 248 1.87 -1.90 -8.40
N PHE A 249 1.94 -1.34 -9.61
CA PHE A 249 1.63 0.04 -9.95
C PHE A 249 0.60 0.09 -11.07
N HIS A 250 -0.17 1.17 -11.16
CA HIS A 250 -0.82 1.51 -12.44
C HIS A 250 0.25 1.96 -13.43
N THR A 251 0.25 1.39 -14.63
CA THR A 251 1.24 1.75 -15.66
C THR A 251 1.16 3.23 -16.05
N ARG A 252 -0.05 3.82 -16.00
CA ARG A 252 -0.27 5.26 -16.26
C ARG A 252 0.48 6.20 -15.31
N ASP A 253 0.83 5.73 -14.12
CA ASP A 253 1.52 6.53 -13.10
C ASP A 253 3.06 6.40 -13.21
N LEU A 254 3.57 5.46 -14.02
CA LEU A 254 5.02 5.25 -14.18
C LEU A 254 5.78 6.48 -14.69
N PRO A 255 5.33 7.25 -15.71
CA PRO A 255 6.07 8.44 -16.16
C PRO A 255 6.24 9.48 -15.05
N ARG A 256 5.22 9.60 -14.21
CA ARG A 256 5.21 10.47 -13.03
C ARG A 256 6.15 9.94 -11.96
N LEU A 257 6.13 8.63 -11.68
CA LEU A 257 7.00 7.98 -10.71
C LEU A 257 8.48 8.05 -11.13
N THR A 258 8.81 7.74 -12.38
CA THR A 258 10.20 7.80 -12.87
C THR A 258 10.77 9.21 -12.79
N SER A 259 9.97 10.21 -13.17
CA SER A 259 10.34 11.62 -13.02
C SER A 259 10.57 11.97 -11.55
N PHE A 260 9.69 11.53 -10.64
CA PHE A 260 9.87 11.73 -9.20
C PHE A 260 11.17 11.11 -8.68
N LEU A 261 11.47 9.85 -9.01
CA LEU A 261 12.69 9.17 -8.58
C LEU A 261 13.96 9.92 -9.01
N LEU A 262 13.93 10.56 -10.19
CA LEU A 262 15.05 11.34 -10.73
C LEU A 262 15.24 12.71 -10.09
N LEU A 263 14.26 13.24 -9.37
CA LEU A 263 14.40 14.51 -8.64
C LEU A 263 15.32 14.38 -7.42
N PHE A 264 15.49 13.18 -6.90
CA PHE A 264 16.22 12.94 -5.66
C PHE A 264 17.66 12.47 -5.92
N PRO A 265 18.62 12.82 -5.03
CA PRO A 265 19.99 12.33 -5.09
C PRO A 265 20.08 10.81 -5.27
N LYS A 266 21.09 10.35 -6.03
CA LYS A 266 21.21 8.94 -6.43
C LYS A 266 21.41 7.98 -5.26
N ASP A 267 21.98 8.46 -4.16
CA ASP A 267 22.27 7.70 -2.93
C ASP A 267 21.08 7.58 -1.98
N ILE A 268 19.91 8.14 -2.31
CA ILE A 268 18.67 7.87 -1.57
C ILE A 268 18.07 6.55 -2.04
N SER A 269 17.67 5.67 -1.11
CA SER A 269 17.08 4.37 -1.44
C SER A 269 15.76 4.51 -2.20
N THR A 270 15.55 3.63 -3.19
CA THR A 270 14.32 3.65 -4.00
C THR A 270 13.09 3.34 -3.15
N HIS A 271 13.20 2.44 -2.17
CA HIS A 271 12.10 2.09 -1.26
C HIS A 271 11.56 3.30 -0.50
N LEU A 272 12.45 4.14 0.06
CA LEU A 272 12.02 5.35 0.78
C LEU A 272 11.22 6.26 -0.16
N LEU A 273 11.73 6.46 -1.39
CA LEU A 273 11.05 7.26 -2.40
C LEU A 273 9.69 6.67 -2.81
N LEU A 274 9.54 5.34 -2.90
CA LEU A 274 8.24 4.72 -3.17
C LEU A 274 7.22 4.97 -2.05
N SER A 275 7.68 4.98 -0.79
CA SER A 275 6.85 5.35 0.36
C SER A 275 6.39 6.81 0.27
N GLU A 276 7.32 7.73 0.05
CA GLU A 276 7.02 9.17 -0.11
C GLU A 276 6.09 9.44 -1.29
N PHE A 277 6.29 8.75 -2.41
CA PHE A 277 5.43 8.88 -3.59
C PHE A 277 3.98 8.47 -3.29
N SER A 278 3.79 7.39 -2.52
CA SER A 278 2.47 6.92 -2.09
C SER A 278 1.78 7.95 -1.20
N LEU A 279 2.51 8.51 -0.23
CA LEU A 279 2.02 9.56 0.66
C LEU A 279 1.58 10.82 -0.12
N LEU A 280 2.40 11.29 -1.07
CA LEU A 280 2.09 12.45 -1.91
C LEU A 280 0.82 12.26 -2.76
N LEU A 281 0.48 11.01 -3.07
CA LEU A 281 -0.73 10.65 -3.82
C LEU A 281 -1.88 10.18 -2.91
N SER A 282 -1.83 10.54 -1.63
CA SER A 282 -2.88 10.28 -0.63
C SER A 282 -3.09 8.81 -0.28
N GLN A 283 -2.09 7.96 -0.51
CA GLN A 283 -1.98 6.64 0.13
C GLN A 283 -1.08 6.77 1.37
N ASN A 284 -1.67 7.25 2.46
CA ASN A 284 -0.96 7.50 3.73
C ASN A 284 -0.54 6.20 4.45
N VAL A 285 -1.27 5.12 4.21
CA VAL A 285 -1.04 3.82 4.84
C VAL A 285 -0.66 2.81 3.75
N PRO A 286 0.44 2.06 3.91
CA PRO A 286 0.81 1.00 2.98
C PRO A 286 -0.28 -0.08 2.86
N ILE A 287 -0.55 -0.52 1.62
CA ILE A 287 -1.44 -1.65 1.35
C ILE A 287 -0.56 -2.88 1.12
N ARG A 288 -0.25 -3.60 2.20
CA ARG A 288 0.57 -4.82 2.16
C ARG A 288 -0.23 -6.06 2.49
N PHE A 289 -0.29 -6.98 1.54
CA PHE A 289 -0.91 -8.30 1.74
C PHE A 289 -0.01 -9.15 2.64
N SER A 290 -0.58 -9.78 3.67
CA SER A 290 0.20 -10.56 4.64
C SER A 290 0.70 -11.87 4.06
N SER A 291 -0.06 -12.47 3.15
CA SER A 291 0.37 -13.66 2.41
C SER A 291 1.26 -13.23 1.24
N SER A 292 2.57 -13.17 1.45
CA SER A 292 3.53 -12.89 0.38
C SER A 292 3.40 -13.91 -0.74
N ILE A 293 3.41 -13.45 -1.99
CA ILE A 293 3.45 -14.30 -3.20
C ILE A 293 4.79 -14.20 -3.94
N PHE A 294 5.73 -13.44 -3.38
CA PHE A 294 7.10 -13.31 -3.84
C PHE A 294 8.04 -13.49 -2.66
N TYR A 295 9.05 -14.32 -2.84
CA TYR A 295 10.02 -14.64 -1.79
C TYR A 295 11.43 -14.42 -2.29
N HIS A 296 12.30 -13.90 -1.45
CA HIS A 296 13.70 -13.73 -1.79
C HIS A 296 14.38 -15.10 -1.95
N MET A 297 15.18 -15.29 -3.01
CA MET A 297 15.91 -16.54 -3.24
C MET A 297 17.23 -16.61 -2.48
N GLY A 298 17.75 -15.46 -2.06
CA GLY A 298 19.06 -15.34 -1.45
C GLY A 298 19.79 -14.10 -1.95
N SER A 299 20.77 -13.71 -1.15
CA SER A 299 21.51 -12.48 -1.33
C SER A 299 22.76 -12.73 -2.15
N TYR A 300 23.19 -11.73 -2.91
CA TYR A 300 24.46 -11.83 -3.63
C TYR A 300 25.66 -11.57 -2.72
N SER A 301 25.47 -10.80 -1.64
CA SER A 301 26.49 -10.53 -0.62
C SER A 301 25.88 -10.02 0.69
N GLU A 302 26.58 -10.25 1.81
CA GLU A 302 26.23 -9.69 3.13
C GLU A 302 26.14 -8.15 3.11
N PHE A 303 26.91 -7.51 2.23
CA PHE A 303 26.88 -6.06 2.05
C PHE A 303 25.58 -5.58 1.40
N GLU A 304 25.07 -6.32 0.42
CA GLU A 304 23.78 -6.02 -0.20
C GLU A 304 22.63 -6.20 0.80
N ASP A 305 22.70 -7.20 1.67
CA ASP A 305 21.74 -7.38 2.78
C ASP A 305 21.75 -6.24 3.78
N THR A 306 22.94 -5.74 4.09
CA THR A 306 23.09 -4.58 4.97
C THR A 306 22.44 -3.33 4.37
N CYS A 307 22.52 -3.18 3.04
CA CYS A 307 21.96 -2.05 2.32
C CYS A 307 20.46 -2.19 2.02
N PHE A 308 19.97 -3.41 1.88
CA PHE A 308 18.57 -3.75 1.63
C PHE A 308 18.08 -4.77 2.66
N PRO A 309 17.98 -4.38 3.95
CA PRO A 309 17.57 -5.31 4.99
C PRO A 309 16.15 -5.80 4.67
N GLU A 310 16.01 -7.11 4.64
CA GLU A 310 14.72 -7.77 4.44
C GLU A 310 13.89 -7.66 5.72
N GLU A 311 12.64 -7.23 5.57
CA GLU A 311 11.62 -7.57 6.55
C GLU A 311 11.22 -9.01 6.24
N GLN A 312 11.79 -9.98 6.97
CA GLN A 312 11.25 -11.34 6.94
C GLN A 312 9.77 -11.27 7.32
N ASP A 313 8.93 -12.01 6.59
CA ASP A 313 7.56 -12.25 7.01
C ASP A 313 7.63 -12.90 8.39
N LYS A 314 7.43 -12.09 9.44
CA LYS A 314 7.37 -12.59 10.81
C LYS A 314 6.22 -13.58 10.85
N ASP A 315 6.51 -14.82 11.24
CA ASP A 315 5.45 -15.74 11.61
C ASP A 315 4.77 -15.17 12.86
N LEU A 316 3.60 -14.54 12.65
CA LEU A 316 2.81 -13.96 13.73
C LEU A 316 2.08 -15.03 14.54
N GLY A 317 2.24 -16.31 14.20
CA GLY A 317 1.56 -17.42 14.86
C GLY A 317 0.05 -17.40 14.65
N GLU A 318 -0.66 -18.03 15.59
CA GLU A 318 -2.12 -18.05 15.61
C GLU A 318 -2.69 -16.66 15.95
N PRO A 319 -3.91 -16.33 15.46
CA PRO A 319 -4.53 -15.05 15.77
C PRO A 319 -4.89 -14.93 17.26
N ASP A 320 -4.77 -13.72 17.79
CA ASP A 320 -5.05 -13.42 19.20
C ASP A 320 -6.55 -13.32 19.49
N ASN A 321 -7.29 -12.72 18.54
CA ASN A 321 -8.72 -12.38 18.67
C ASN A 321 -9.12 -11.90 20.09
N PRO A 322 -8.65 -10.71 20.52
CA PRO A 322 -8.96 -10.13 21.83
C PRO A 322 -10.47 -10.09 22.12
N ALA A 323 -10.83 -10.15 23.40
CA ALA A 323 -12.22 -10.17 23.84
C ALA A 323 -13.05 -9.04 23.19
N ALA A 324 -14.21 -9.41 22.64
CA ALA A 324 -15.02 -8.51 21.84
C ALA A 324 -16.47 -8.99 21.75
N THR A 325 -17.38 -8.04 21.49
CA THR A 325 -18.79 -8.33 21.18
C THR A 325 -19.09 -8.08 19.71
N VAL A 326 -19.76 -9.02 19.05
CA VAL A 326 -20.12 -8.91 17.63
C VAL A 326 -21.57 -8.50 17.43
N PHE A 327 -21.79 -7.48 16.61
CA PHE A 327 -23.10 -6.98 16.18
C PHE A 327 -23.24 -7.12 14.68
N THR A 328 -24.47 -7.24 14.18
CA THR A 328 -24.76 -7.27 12.74
C THR A 328 -26.17 -6.74 12.51
N ASP A 329 -26.37 -6.03 11.41
CA ASP A 329 -27.70 -5.62 10.91
C ASP A 329 -28.24 -6.57 9.83
N MET A 330 -27.40 -7.49 9.34
CA MET A 330 -27.77 -8.53 8.38
C MET A 330 -28.73 -9.55 9.00
N LEU A 331 -29.56 -10.20 8.18
CA LEU A 331 -30.40 -11.33 8.61
C LEU A 331 -29.58 -12.63 8.66
N TRP A 332 -29.67 -13.39 9.75
CA TRP A 332 -28.94 -14.66 9.91
C TRP A 332 -29.85 -15.85 10.23
N LEU A 333 -29.35 -17.07 9.99
CA LEU A 333 -30.08 -18.31 10.26
C LEU A 333 -30.11 -18.62 11.77
N TRP A 334 -31.24 -19.15 12.25
CA TRP A 334 -31.66 -19.10 13.66
C TRP A 334 -30.69 -19.72 14.67
N ASN A 335 -29.85 -20.66 14.26
CA ASN A 335 -28.89 -21.33 15.15
C ASN A 335 -27.51 -20.64 15.16
N ALA A 336 -27.31 -19.57 14.40
CA ALA A 336 -26.03 -18.87 14.32
C ALA A 336 -26.00 -17.66 15.25
N SER A 337 -25.00 -17.58 16.13
CA SER A 337 -24.68 -16.34 16.84
C SER A 337 -23.75 -15.49 15.97
N PRO A 338 -23.95 -14.16 15.87
CA PRO A 338 -23.00 -13.26 15.21
C PRO A 338 -21.57 -13.41 15.76
N GLN A 339 -21.47 -13.78 17.04
CA GLN A 339 -20.20 -13.99 17.72
C GLN A 339 -19.34 -15.08 17.07
N TYR A 340 -19.94 -16.06 16.39
CA TYR A 340 -19.20 -17.13 15.68
C TYR A 340 -18.41 -16.61 14.48
N ALA A 341 -18.68 -15.40 13.99
CA ALA A 341 -17.84 -14.79 12.97
C ALA A 341 -16.47 -14.35 13.50
N TYR A 342 -16.27 -14.27 14.82
CA TYR A 342 -15.05 -13.76 15.44
C TYR A 342 -14.42 -14.73 16.44
N ILE A 343 -15.20 -15.57 17.13
CA ILE A 343 -14.61 -16.59 18.01
C ILE A 343 -13.83 -17.60 17.15
N LEU A 344 -12.63 -17.96 17.63
CA LEU A 344 -11.78 -18.97 17.00
C LEU A 344 -12.32 -20.38 17.28
N ASN A 345 -13.37 -20.77 16.56
CA ASN A 345 -13.99 -22.09 16.61
C ASN A 345 -14.37 -22.60 15.20
N ASP A 346 -14.94 -23.81 15.14
CA ASP A 346 -15.43 -24.41 13.89
C ASP A 346 -16.84 -23.94 13.48
N ASP A 347 -17.50 -23.14 14.33
CA ASP A 347 -18.80 -22.55 14.02
C ASP A 347 -18.65 -21.39 13.04
N CYS A 348 -19.77 -20.90 12.53
CA CYS A 348 -19.78 -19.83 11.54
C CYS A 348 -21.10 -19.08 11.54
N LEU A 349 -21.09 -17.88 10.97
CA LEU A 349 -22.29 -17.09 10.77
C LEU A 349 -22.83 -17.28 9.37
N TRP A 350 -24.08 -17.76 9.27
CA TRP A 350 -24.81 -17.85 8.01
C TRP A 350 -25.73 -16.66 7.86
N VAL A 351 -25.51 -15.87 6.81
CA VAL A 351 -26.24 -14.64 6.53
C VAL A 351 -27.09 -14.81 5.28
N VAL A 352 -28.36 -14.43 5.37
CA VAL A 352 -29.34 -14.53 4.29
C VAL A 352 -29.35 -13.24 3.49
N ASN A 353 -29.01 -13.33 2.20
CA ASN A 353 -29.18 -12.29 1.19
C ASN A 353 -28.80 -10.87 1.67
N PRO A 354 -27.53 -10.65 2.07
CA PRO A 354 -27.10 -9.37 2.59
C PRO A 354 -27.24 -8.27 1.54
N LEU A 355 -27.73 -7.10 1.97
CA LEU A 355 -27.91 -5.94 1.13
C LEU A 355 -26.69 -5.02 1.19
N GLU A 356 -26.53 -4.20 0.15
CA GLU A 356 -25.55 -3.12 0.15
C GLU A 356 -25.75 -2.21 1.38
N GLY A 357 -24.65 -1.89 2.07
CA GLY A 357 -24.65 -1.09 3.27
C GLY A 357 -24.80 -1.89 4.57
N ASN A 358 -25.22 -3.15 4.50
CA ASN A 358 -25.22 -4.02 5.68
C ASN A 358 -23.80 -4.29 6.19
N TYR A 359 -23.70 -4.62 7.47
CA TYR A 359 -22.42 -4.80 8.13
C TYR A 359 -22.45 -5.80 9.28
N LEU A 360 -21.27 -6.35 9.54
CA LEU A 360 -20.91 -6.98 10.81
C LEU A 360 -19.86 -6.12 11.50
N LEU A 361 -20.06 -5.86 12.79
CA LEU A 361 -19.23 -4.99 13.62
C LEU A 361 -18.73 -5.77 14.83
N VAL A 362 -17.42 -5.98 14.90
CA VAL A 362 -16.73 -6.45 16.10
C VAL A 362 -16.36 -5.23 16.92
N VAL A 363 -16.81 -5.16 18.17
CA VAL A 363 -16.44 -4.12 19.13
C VAL A 363 -15.54 -4.75 20.18
N LEU A 364 -14.27 -4.36 20.21
CA LEU A 364 -13.29 -4.86 21.15
C LEU A 364 -13.59 -4.31 22.56
N ASP A 365 -13.46 -5.15 23.58
CA ASP A 365 -13.74 -4.78 24.98
C ASP A 365 -12.71 -3.76 25.50
N LYS A 366 -11.48 -3.85 24.97
CA LYS A 366 -10.41 -2.87 25.14
C LYS A 366 -9.87 -2.48 23.77
N PRO A 367 -9.51 -1.22 23.52
CA PRO A 367 -8.80 -0.85 22.30
C PRO A 367 -7.49 -1.65 22.15
N GLN A 368 -7.10 -1.96 20.92
CA GLN A 368 -5.94 -2.81 20.62
C GLN A 368 -5.11 -2.23 19.48
N LYS A 369 -3.79 -2.40 19.56
CA LYS A 369 -2.90 -2.14 18.42
C LYS A 369 -2.87 -3.35 17.50
N VAL A 370 -3.81 -3.37 16.55
CA VAL A 370 -3.95 -4.45 15.55
C VAL A 370 -2.83 -4.35 14.52
N ILE A 371 -2.13 -5.46 14.24
CA ILE A 371 -1.01 -5.51 13.28
C ILE A 371 -1.34 -6.30 12.00
N ARG A 372 -2.38 -7.14 12.06
CA ARG A 372 -2.88 -7.92 10.91
C ARG A 372 -4.35 -8.23 11.10
N VAL A 373 -5.10 -8.22 10.00
CA VAL A 373 -6.49 -8.67 9.96
C VAL A 373 -6.68 -9.60 8.78
N ALA A 374 -7.33 -10.73 9.03
CA ALA A 374 -7.74 -11.66 8.00
C ALA A 374 -9.24 -11.96 8.11
N VAL A 375 -9.93 -12.06 6.97
CA VAL A 375 -11.34 -12.42 6.90
C VAL A 375 -11.53 -13.56 5.93
N LEU A 376 -12.29 -14.56 6.37
CA LEU A 376 -12.60 -15.76 5.62
C LEU A 376 -14.12 -15.89 5.49
N THR A 377 -14.60 -15.95 4.26
CA THR A 377 -16.02 -16.19 3.94
C THR A 377 -16.16 -17.36 2.96
N GLY A 378 -17.39 -17.83 2.78
CA GLY A 378 -17.76 -18.95 1.94
C GLY A 378 -17.23 -20.28 2.44
N SER A 379 -17.20 -21.26 1.55
CA SER A 379 -16.68 -22.60 1.82
C SER A 379 -15.58 -22.90 0.82
N ALA A 380 -14.35 -23.09 1.32
CA ALA A 380 -13.20 -23.42 0.47
C ALA A 380 -13.40 -24.71 -0.34
N HIS A 381 -14.16 -25.67 0.22
CA HIS A 381 -14.40 -26.98 -0.41
C HIS A 381 -15.40 -26.88 -1.56
N SER A 382 -16.56 -26.26 -1.32
CA SER A 382 -17.62 -26.13 -2.34
C SER A 382 -17.40 -24.95 -3.28
N LYS A 383 -16.54 -23.99 -2.92
CA LYS A 383 -16.34 -22.71 -3.61
C LYS A 383 -17.62 -21.89 -3.78
N LEU A 384 -18.53 -21.98 -2.80
CA LEU A 384 -19.81 -21.29 -2.78
C LEU A 384 -19.95 -20.41 -1.53
N ASN A 385 -20.98 -19.56 -1.52
CA ASN A 385 -21.40 -18.71 -0.39
C ASN A 385 -20.35 -17.68 0.05
N TYR A 386 -19.44 -17.30 -0.85
CA TYR A 386 -18.48 -16.22 -0.61
C TYR A 386 -19.19 -14.88 -0.55
N LEU A 387 -18.71 -13.99 0.33
CA LEU A 387 -18.98 -12.58 0.17
C LEU A 387 -18.16 -12.09 -1.03
N GLN A 388 -18.84 -11.76 -2.13
CA GLN A 388 -18.17 -11.34 -3.36
C GLN A 388 -17.74 -9.88 -3.32
N GLN A 389 -18.54 -9.03 -2.66
CA GLN A 389 -18.29 -7.60 -2.56
C GLN A 389 -18.48 -7.12 -1.11
N GLY A 390 -17.35 -6.92 -0.44
CA GLY A 390 -17.31 -6.33 0.88
C GLY A 390 -15.94 -5.73 1.17
N GLN A 391 -15.86 -4.98 2.26
CA GLN A 391 -14.67 -4.26 2.68
C GLN A 391 -14.46 -4.38 4.19
N ILE A 392 -13.20 -4.38 4.60
CA ILE A 392 -12.81 -4.34 6.01
C ILE A 392 -12.40 -2.92 6.37
N LEU A 393 -12.98 -2.41 7.44
CA LEU A 393 -12.64 -1.12 8.02
C LEU A 393 -12.24 -1.31 9.48
N LEU A 394 -11.21 -0.58 9.90
CA LEU A 394 -10.80 -0.49 11.31
C LEU A 394 -11.18 0.87 11.84
N GLY A 395 -11.83 0.90 12.99
CA GLY A 395 -12.34 2.11 13.60
C GLY A 395 -11.82 2.32 15.01
N TYR A 396 -11.77 3.59 15.41
CA TYR A 396 -11.39 4.05 16.74
C TYR A 396 -12.39 5.10 17.24
N SER A 397 -12.28 5.47 18.52
CA SER A 397 -13.25 6.33 19.21
C SER A 397 -14.64 5.71 19.23
N LEU A 398 -14.80 4.70 20.10
CA LEU A 398 -16.08 4.01 20.31
C LEU A 398 -17.18 4.96 20.78
N MET A 399 -18.37 4.80 20.20
CA MET A 399 -19.60 5.50 20.53
C MET A 399 -20.64 4.48 21.01
N ASP A 400 -21.36 4.78 22.10
CA ASP A 400 -22.26 3.80 22.73
C ASP A 400 -23.64 3.69 22.07
N TYR A 401 -24.17 4.78 21.49
CA TYR A 401 -25.53 4.82 20.94
C TYR A 401 -25.60 5.60 19.61
N PRO A 402 -25.81 4.91 18.47
CA PRO A 402 -25.69 3.45 18.28
C PRO A 402 -24.26 2.97 18.54
N LYS A 403 -24.03 1.67 18.79
CA LYS A 403 -22.67 1.14 18.90
C LYS A 403 -21.95 1.21 17.55
N HIS A 404 -20.95 2.08 17.44
CA HIS A 404 -20.09 2.24 16.28
C HIS A 404 -18.81 2.98 16.66
N CYS A 405 -17.83 3.05 15.75
CA CYS A 405 -16.68 3.94 15.90
C CYS A 405 -16.91 5.23 15.13
N ALA A 406 -16.46 6.37 15.69
CA ALA A 406 -16.64 7.68 15.05
C ALA A 406 -15.80 7.83 13.77
N HIS A 407 -14.66 7.14 13.73
CA HIS A 407 -13.72 7.18 12.61
C HIS A 407 -13.42 5.77 12.12
N TYR A 408 -13.28 5.62 10.81
CA TYR A 408 -12.93 4.37 10.15
C TYR A 408 -11.84 4.61 9.10
N THR A 409 -10.87 3.70 9.06
CA THR A 409 -9.86 3.58 8.02
C THR A 409 -10.13 2.30 7.24
N LEU A 410 -10.16 2.40 5.91
CA LEU A 410 -10.28 1.23 5.04
C LEU A 410 -9.00 0.40 5.10
N VAL A 411 -9.14 -0.89 5.38
CA VAL A 411 -8.04 -1.86 5.22
C VAL A 411 -8.00 -2.31 3.76
N GLY A 412 -9.11 -2.84 3.26
CA GLY A 412 -9.20 -3.29 1.88
C GLY A 412 -10.48 -4.05 1.56
N PRO A 413 -10.70 -4.36 0.27
CA PRO A 413 -11.80 -5.17 -0.21
C PRO A 413 -11.55 -6.67 -0.01
N VAL A 414 -12.63 -7.42 0.19
CA VAL A 414 -12.62 -8.87 0.20
C VAL A 414 -12.45 -9.39 -1.23
N VAL A 415 -11.44 -10.21 -1.46
CA VAL A 415 -11.10 -10.79 -2.75
C VAL A 415 -11.43 -12.28 -2.73
N ARG A 416 -12.40 -12.70 -3.54
CA ARG A 416 -12.86 -14.11 -3.61
C ARG A 416 -13.23 -14.67 -2.24
N GLY A 417 -13.88 -13.84 -1.44
CA GLY A 417 -14.31 -14.19 -0.09
C GLY A 417 -13.21 -14.16 0.97
N GLN A 418 -12.00 -13.67 0.65
CA GLN A 418 -10.89 -13.57 1.60
C GLN A 418 -10.28 -12.18 1.64
N LEU A 419 -9.79 -11.79 2.80
CA LEU A 419 -8.87 -10.67 2.99
C LEU A 419 -7.77 -11.13 3.95
N ASP A 420 -6.53 -10.75 3.71
CA ASP A 420 -5.41 -11.00 4.62
C ASP A 420 -4.37 -9.89 4.44
N GLN A 421 -4.36 -8.93 5.37
CA GLN A 421 -3.62 -7.69 5.20
C GLN A 421 -2.95 -7.24 6.49
N MET A 422 -1.72 -6.73 6.34
CA MET A 422 -0.99 -6.06 7.41
C MET A 422 -1.61 -4.70 7.69
N VAL A 423 -1.58 -4.28 8.95
CA VAL A 423 -2.11 -3.00 9.41
C VAL A 423 -0.94 -2.13 9.81
N PHE A 424 -0.87 -0.93 9.23
CA PHE A 424 0.12 0.08 9.54
C PHE A 424 -0.55 1.33 10.10
N TYR A 425 0.19 2.05 10.93
CA TYR A 425 -0.23 3.28 11.55
C TYR A 425 0.65 4.43 11.02
N GLU A 426 0.08 5.62 10.94
CA GLU A 426 0.86 6.83 10.68
C GLU A 426 1.85 7.04 11.84
N GLU A 427 3.05 7.56 11.56
CA GLU A 427 4.03 7.90 12.60
C GLU A 427 3.37 8.85 13.63
N ASP A 428 3.61 8.60 14.92
CA ASP A 428 3.00 9.29 16.07
C ASP A 428 1.49 9.08 16.31
N ALA A 429 0.81 8.29 15.47
CA ALA A 429 -0.60 7.97 15.69
C ALA A 429 -0.76 6.80 16.68
N VAL A 430 -1.02 7.11 17.96
CA VAL A 430 -1.51 6.13 18.95
C VAL A 430 -3.00 5.88 18.70
N LYS A 431 -3.33 5.30 17.54
CA LYS A 431 -4.71 4.96 17.16
C LYS A 431 -4.97 3.50 17.52
N GLU A 432 -5.28 3.23 18.77
CA GLU A 432 -5.77 1.92 19.17
C GLU A 432 -7.15 1.66 18.54
N ILE A 433 -7.29 0.51 17.89
CA ILE A 433 -8.51 0.12 17.21
C ILE A 433 -9.53 -0.33 18.26
N SER A 434 -10.75 0.20 18.18
CA SER A 434 -11.87 -0.20 19.03
C SER A 434 -12.91 -1.03 18.27
N CYS A 435 -13.01 -0.87 16.94
CA CYS A 435 -13.98 -1.57 16.12
C CYS A 435 -13.37 -2.18 14.86
N ILE A 436 -13.86 -3.35 14.45
CA ILE A 436 -13.55 -3.97 13.16
C ILE A 436 -14.88 -4.17 12.43
N LYS A 437 -15.03 -3.57 11.26
CA LYS A 437 -16.27 -3.58 10.48
C LYS A 437 -16.07 -4.31 9.17
N LEU A 438 -16.84 -5.38 8.95
CA LEU A 438 -17.05 -5.97 7.64
C LEU A 438 -18.28 -5.33 7.01
N LEU A 439 -18.08 -4.52 5.98
CA LEU A 439 -19.13 -3.81 5.25
C LEU A 439 -19.44 -4.54 3.94
N VAL A 440 -20.72 -4.77 3.65
CA VAL A 440 -21.21 -5.29 2.38
C VAL A 440 -21.36 -4.14 1.40
N THR A 441 -20.65 -4.20 0.27
CA THR A 441 -20.60 -3.10 -0.71
C THR A 441 -21.47 -3.33 -1.94
N ALA A 442 -22.06 -4.51 -2.08
CA ALA A 442 -23.10 -4.77 -3.06
C ALA A 442 -24.07 -5.83 -2.53
N SER A 443 -25.34 -5.74 -2.92
CA SER A 443 -26.36 -6.70 -2.50
C SER A 443 -26.12 -8.09 -3.10
N HIS A 444 -26.39 -9.13 -2.34
CA HIS A 444 -26.30 -10.53 -2.77
C HIS A 444 -27.68 -11.19 -2.65
N ASP A 445 -28.07 -11.94 -3.68
CA ASP A 445 -29.34 -12.69 -3.74
C ASP A 445 -29.22 -14.14 -3.23
N PHE A 446 -28.06 -14.48 -2.67
CA PHE A 446 -27.77 -15.79 -2.09
C PHE A 446 -27.23 -15.68 -0.66
N THR A 447 -27.29 -16.81 0.05
CA THR A 447 -26.78 -16.92 1.42
C THR A 447 -25.26 -16.89 1.43
N ILE A 448 -24.68 -16.05 2.28
CA ILE A 448 -23.23 -16.02 2.48
C ILE A 448 -22.86 -16.70 3.79
N LYS A 449 -21.65 -17.24 3.84
CA LYS A 449 -21.07 -17.83 5.04
C LYS A 449 -19.92 -16.95 5.50
N ILE A 450 -19.96 -16.41 6.71
CA ILE A 450 -18.81 -15.74 7.33
C ILE A 450 -18.18 -16.78 8.27
N LEU A 451 -17.00 -17.27 7.89
CA LEU A 451 -16.28 -18.27 8.67
C LEU A 451 -15.66 -17.59 9.88
N GLN A 452 -14.70 -16.70 9.64
CA GLN A 452 -13.90 -16.10 10.70
C GLN A 452 -13.36 -14.73 10.29
N ILE A 453 -13.29 -13.84 11.26
CA ILE A 453 -12.51 -12.60 11.27
C ILE A 453 -11.41 -12.83 12.30
N ARG A 454 -10.17 -12.84 11.83
CA ARG A 454 -8.96 -13.12 12.61
C ARG A 454 -8.15 -11.85 12.75
N VAL A 455 -7.59 -11.64 13.94
CA VAL A 455 -6.92 -10.41 14.35
C VAL A 455 -5.66 -10.78 15.11
N TRP A 456 -4.56 -10.15 14.73
CA TRP A 456 -3.30 -10.18 15.48
C TRP A 456 -3.02 -8.80 16.02
N THR A 457 -2.49 -8.75 17.22
CA THR A 457 -2.21 -7.54 17.99
C THR A 457 -0.73 -7.47 18.36
N GLU A 458 -0.22 -6.25 18.56
CA GLU A 458 1.11 -6.07 19.12
C GLU A 458 1.05 -6.42 20.61
N VAL A 459 1.90 -7.36 21.05
CA VAL A 459 2.03 -7.71 22.46
C VAL A 459 2.76 -6.56 23.15
N GLU A 460 2.16 -5.96 24.17
CA GLU A 460 2.90 -5.09 25.08
C GLU A 460 3.92 -5.97 25.83
N GLU A 461 5.21 -5.82 25.50
CA GLU A 461 6.26 -6.37 26.35
C GLU A 461 6.16 -5.64 27.69
N GLU A 462 5.63 -6.31 28.72
CA GLU A 462 5.70 -5.81 30.09
C GLU A 462 7.18 -5.62 30.42
N GLU A 463 7.62 -4.37 30.59
CA GLU A 463 8.96 -4.03 31.09
C GLU A 463 9.12 -4.69 32.47
N THR A 464 9.78 -5.84 32.52
CA THR A 464 10.10 -6.59 33.75
C THR A 464 11.17 -5.92 34.58
#